data_AF-A0A6V7IQ99-F1
#
_entry.id   AF-A0A6V7IQ99-F1
#
_cell.length_a   1.000
_cell.length_b   1.000
_cell.length_c   1.000
_cell.angle_alpha   90.00
_cell.angle_beta   90.00
_cell.angle_gamma   90.00
#
_symmetry.space_group_name_H-M   'P 1'
#
loop_
_entity.id
_entity.type
_entity.pdbx_description
1 polymer ?
#
loop_
_entity_poly.entity_id
_entity_poly.type
_entity_poly.pdbx_seq_one_letter_code
_entity_poly.pdbx_strand_id
1 'polypeptide(L)' 'GLAIAVPGELAGYWAAHQRYGRLPWRDLFEPTIILCNEGIVINEYLADSLRKKAKLIKEQPSLAEILINPKTGTTWG' A
#
# COMPACT_ATOMS: atom_id res chain seq x y z
N GLY A 1 7.00 15.93 8.08
CA GLY A 1 6.55 17.04 7.21
C GLY A 1 7.63 17.54 6.28
N LEU A 2 8.85 17.82 6.77
CA LEU A 2 9.92 18.46 6.00
C LEU A 2 10.52 17.62 4.85
N ALA A 3 10.20 16.33 4.77
CA ALA A 3 10.72 15.40 3.76
C ALA A 3 9.71 15.03 2.67
N ILE A 4 8.57 15.73 2.59
CA ILE A 4 7.47 15.40 1.66
C ILE A 4 7.47 16.42 0.51
N ALA A 5 7.81 15.95 -0.68
CA ALA A 5 7.52 16.65 -1.93
C ALA A 5 6.07 16.37 -2.39
N VAL A 6 5.55 17.16 -3.32
CA VAL A 6 4.21 16.93 -3.91
C VAL A 6 4.21 15.59 -4.65
N PRO A 7 3.36 14.60 -4.27
CA PRO A 7 3.27 13.32 -4.97
C PRO A 7 2.78 13.49 -6.42
N GLY A 8 3.49 12.87 -7.37
CA GLY A 8 3.26 13.05 -8.81
C GLY A 8 2.83 11.77 -9.54
N GLU A 9 2.77 10.64 -8.85
CA GLU A 9 2.56 9.32 -9.42
C GLU A 9 1.24 9.22 -10.19
N LEU A 10 0.12 9.65 -9.59
CA LEU A 10 -1.20 9.60 -10.27
C LEU A 10 -1.24 10.49 -11.51
N ALA A 11 -0.65 11.68 -11.46
CA ALA A 11 -0.56 12.57 -12.61
C ALA A 11 0.31 11.96 -13.72
N GLY A 12 1.42 11.32 -13.35
CA GLY A 12 2.30 10.59 -14.27
C GLY A 12 1.58 9.40 -14.93
N TYR A 13 0.86 8.59 -14.17
CA TYR A 13 0.09 7.46 -14.69
C TYR A 13 -1.01 7.93 -15.64
N TRP A 14 -1.73 8.99 -15.29
CA TRP A 14 -2.74 9.59 -16.17
C TRP A 14 -2.14 10.11 -17.48
N ALA A 15 -1.03 10.86 -17.41
CA ALA A 15 -0.35 11.34 -18.61
C ALA A 15 0.15 10.20 -19.52
N ALA A 16 0.69 9.14 -18.92
CA ALA A 16 1.12 7.95 -19.67
C ALA A 16 -0.08 7.23 -20.32
N HIS A 17 -1.20 7.12 -19.60
CA HIS A 17 -2.43 6.51 -20.12
C HIS A 17 -3.04 7.31 -21.28
N GLN A 18 -3.07 8.64 -21.17
CA GLN A 18 -3.54 9.51 -22.27
C GLN A 18 -2.70 9.36 -23.55
N ARG A 19 -1.40 9.05 -23.41
CA ARG A 19 -0.48 8.92 -24.56
C ARG A 19 -0.40 7.50 -25.13
N TYR A 20 -0.50 6.48 -24.27
CA TYR A 20 -0.19 5.08 -24.63
C TYR A 20 -1.24 4.06 -24.19
N GLY A 21 -2.29 4.50 -23.49
CA GLY A 21 -3.33 3.65 -22.94
C GLY A 21 -4.14 2.94 -24.02
N ARG A 22 -4.53 1.70 -23.71
CA ARG A 22 -5.37 0.86 -24.59
C ARG A 22 -6.64 0.37 -23.93
N LEU A 23 -6.61 0.20 -22.61
CA LEU A 23 -7.76 -0.18 -21.80
C LEU A 23 -8.39 1.08 -21.19
N PRO A 24 -9.71 1.07 -20.90
CA PRO A 24 -10.33 2.11 -20.08
C PRO A 24 -9.58 2.32 -18.76
N TRP A 25 -9.45 3.57 -18.32
CA TRP A 25 -8.69 3.91 -17.12
C TRP A 25 -9.14 3.13 -15.87
N ARG A 26 -10.45 3.00 -15.68
CA ARG A 26 -11.05 2.27 -14.56
C ARG A 26 -10.57 0.82 -14.48
N ASP A 27 -10.50 0.14 -15.61
CA ASP A 27 -10.25 -1.30 -15.68
C ASP A 27 -8.83 -1.66 -15.21
N LEU A 28 -7.92 -0.69 -15.21
CA LEU A 28 -6.55 -0.87 -14.70
C LEU A 28 -6.51 -1.05 -13.18
N PHE A 29 -7.51 -0.56 -12.45
CA PHE A 29 -7.49 -0.52 -10.98
C PHE A 29 -8.48 -1.49 -10.35
N GLU A 30 -9.54 -1.89 -11.07
CA GLU A 30 -10.60 -2.76 -10.55
C GLU A 30 -10.06 -4.01 -9.83
N PRO A 31 -9.09 -4.78 -10.39
CA PRO A 31 -8.57 -5.96 -9.70
C PRO A 31 -7.86 -5.61 -8.38
N THR A 32 -7.11 -4.51 -8.36
CA THR A 32 -6.38 -4.08 -7.16
C THR A 32 -7.32 -3.56 -6.09
N ILE A 33 -8.41 -2.87 -6.46
CA ILE A 33 -9.44 -2.42 -5.53
C ILE A 33 -10.06 -3.62 -4.81
N ILE A 34 -10.37 -4.71 -5.54
CA ILE A 34 -10.89 -5.95 -4.94
C ILE A 34 -9.89 -6.51 -3.93
N LEU A 35 -8.61 -6.65 -4.31
CA LEU A 35 -7.57 -7.13 -3.39
C LEU A 35 -7.41 -6.27 -2.14
N CYS A 36 -7.52 -4.94 -2.26
CA CYS A 36 -7.46 -4.04 -1.11
C CYS A 36 -8.66 -4.19 -0.17
N ASN A 37 -9.84 -4.53 -0.69
CA ASN A 37 -11.05 -4.72 0.10
C ASN A 37 -11.11 -6.11 0.75
N GLU A 38 -10.71 -7.15 0.03
CA GLU A 38 -10.77 -8.54 0.50
C GLU A 38 -9.54 -8.93 1.33
N GLY A 39 -8.44 -8.19 1.16
CA GLY A 39 -7.16 -8.48 1.77
C GLY A 39 -6.29 -9.40 0.92
N ILE A 40 -5.04 -9.54 1.34
CA ILE A 40 -4.03 -10.36 0.68
C ILE A 40 -3.32 -11.24 1.70
N VAL A 41 -2.77 -12.36 1.23
CA VAL A 41 -1.86 -13.18 2.04
C VAL A 41 -0.49 -12.50 2.07
N ILE A 42 0.02 -12.25 3.27
CA ILE A 42 1.35 -11.68 3.46
C ILE A 42 2.39 -12.78 3.20
N ASN A 43 3.25 -12.56 2.20
CA ASN A 43 4.37 -13.44 1.95
C ASN A 43 5.56 -13.13 2.87
N GLU A 44 6.53 -14.04 2.91
CA GLU A 44 7.68 -13.94 3.82
C GLU A 44 8.48 -12.64 3.64
N TYR A 45 8.66 -12.19 2.40
CA TYR A 45 9.40 -10.96 2.12
C TYR A 45 8.74 -9.72 2.72
N LEU A 46 7.41 -9.61 2.57
CA LEU A 46 6.65 -8.51 3.15
C LEU A 46 6.61 -8.62 4.68
N ALA A 47 6.41 -9.83 5.22
CA ALA A 47 6.47 -10.09 6.66
C ALA A 47 7.81 -9.62 7.26
N ASP A 48 8.93 -9.98 6.63
CA ASP A 48 10.27 -9.54 7.02
C ASP A 48 10.42 -8.02 7.00
N SER A 49 9.89 -7.38 5.95
CA SER A 49 9.95 -5.93 5.79
C SER A 49 9.15 -5.19 6.86
N LEU A 50 8.01 -5.74 7.28
CA LEU A 50 7.20 -5.23 8.38
C LEU A 50 7.89 -5.45 9.73
N ARG A 51 8.42 -6.66 9.99
CA ARG A 51 9.14 -6.98 11.24
C ARG A 51 10.33 -6.04 11.46
N LYS A 52 11.12 -5.77 10.42
CA LYS A 52 12.25 -4.81 10.48
C LYS A 52 11.83 -3.39 10.87
N LYS A 53 10.57 -3.02 10.62
CA LYS A 53 10.01 -1.69 10.93
C LYS A 53 9.00 -1.71 12.09
N ALA A 54 8.85 -2.84 12.79
CA ALA A 54 7.76 -3.04 13.74
C ALA A 54 7.69 -1.98 14.85
N LYS A 55 8.86 -1.52 15.34
CA LYS A 55 8.92 -0.44 16.34
C LYS A 55 8.30 0.85 15.82
N LEU A 56 8.73 1.31 14.64
CA LEU A 56 8.22 2.52 14.01
C LEU A 56 6.73 2.41 13.68
N ILE A 57 6.29 1.24 13.20
CA ILE A 57 4.88 0.98 12.90
C ILE A 57 4.04 1.09 14.18
N LYS A 58 4.50 0.53 15.30
CA LYS A 58 3.79 0.60 16.59
C LYS A 58 3.72 2.02 17.16
N GLU A 59 4.74 2.84 16.93
CA GLU A 59 4.81 4.22 17.42
C GLU A 59 3.93 5.19 16.61
N GLN A 60 3.56 4.83 15.38
CA GLN A 60 2.74 5.65 14.49
C GLN A 60 1.30 5.12 14.43
N PRO A 61 0.30 5.78 15.06
CA PRO A 61 -1.06 5.23 15.19
C PRO A 61 -1.72 4.85 13.87
N SER A 62 -1.59 5.70 12.84
CA SER A 62 -2.16 5.45 11.51
C SER A 62 -1.55 4.25 10.79
N LEU A 63 -0.29 3.90 11.09
CA LEU A 63 0.34 2.69 10.56
C LEU A 63 -0.05 1.47 11.38
N ALA A 64 -0.08 1.60 12.72
CA ALA A 64 -0.45 0.53 13.62
C ALA A 64 -1.87 0.00 13.33
N GLU A 65 -2.81 0.90 13.05
CA GLU A 65 -4.20 0.56 12.71
C GLU A 65 -4.32 -0.46 11.56
N ILE A 66 -3.44 -0.35 10.57
CA ILE A 66 -3.52 -1.14 9.33
C ILE A 66 -2.54 -2.33 9.39
N LEU A 67 -1.33 -2.11 9.92
CA LEU A 67 -0.20 -3.03 9.77
C LEU A 67 0.05 -3.94 10.99
N ILE A 68 -0.65 -3.73 12.11
CA ILE A 68 -0.60 -4.62 13.28
C ILE A 68 -1.82 -5.55 13.26
N ASN A 69 -1.56 -6.84 13.41
CA ASN A 69 -2.61 -7.83 13.60
C ASN A 69 -3.22 -7.65 15.00
N PRO A 70 -4.51 -7.31 15.11
CA PRO A 70 -5.15 -7.05 16.41
C PRO A 70 -5.23 -8.30 17.30
N LYS A 71 -5.14 -9.50 16.71
CA LYS A 71 -5.17 -10.77 17.47
C LYS A 71 -3.84 -11.08 18.16
N THR A 72 -2.72 -10.67 17.57
CA THR A 72 -1.38 -11.02 18.07
C THR A 72 -0.63 -9.83 18.68
N GLY A 73 -1.03 -8.59 18.36
CA GLY A 73 -0.29 -7.39 18.76
C GLY A 73 1.07 -7.23 18.06
N THR A 74 1.30 -7.98 16.99
CA THR A 74 2.51 -7.94 16.15
C THR A 74 2.16 -7.55 14.73
N THR A 75 3.15 -7.21 13.91
CA THR A 75 2.92 -6.98 12.47
C THR A 75 2.36 -8.24 11.80
N TRP A 76 1.57 -8.06 10.73
CA TRP A 76 1.13 -9.17 9.89
C TRP A 76 2.31 -9.96 9.31
N GLY A 77 2.15 -11.28 9.21
CA GLY A 77 3.16 -12.22 8.71
C GLY A 77 3.38 -13.40 9.64
#